data_AF-A0A944AEM3-F1
#
_entry.id   AF-A0A944AEM3-F1
#
_cell.length_a   1.000
_cell.length_b   1.000
_cell.length_c   1.000
_cell.angle_alpha   90.00
_cell.angle_beta   90.00
_cell.angle_gamma   90.00
#
_symmetry.space_group_name_H-M   'P 1'
#
loop_
_entity.id
_entity.type
_entity.pdbx_description
1 polymer ?
#
loop_
_entity_poly.entity_id
_entity_poly.type
_entity_poly.pdbx_seq_one_letter_code
_entity_poly.pdbx_strand_id
1 'polypeptide(L)'
;VKGKDITKEGINAAMKAAQTESFGYTEEQIVSSDVIGMKYGSLFDATQTMVAKIDDDTYQVQVVSWYDNENSYTSQMVRTIKHLAQL
;
A
#
# COMPACT_ATOMS: atom_id res chain seq x y z
N VAL A 1 10.47 0.77 -14.00
CA VAL A 1 9.17 0.92 -14.66
C VAL A 1 9.38 1.65 -15.98
N LYS A 2 8.96 1.06 -17.11
CA LYS A 2 8.97 1.76 -18.41
C LYS A 2 7.67 2.54 -18.58
N GLY A 3 7.74 3.76 -19.09
CA GLY A 3 6.56 4.58 -19.33
C GLY A 3 6.91 6.05 -19.53
N LYS A 4 5.89 6.83 -19.89
CA LYS A 4 5.98 8.29 -19.99
C LYS A 4 5.33 8.90 -18.76
N ASP A 5 5.93 9.95 -18.22
CA ASP A 5 5.37 10.77 -17.13
C ASP A 5 5.00 9.99 -15.86
N ILE A 6 5.85 9.03 -15.46
CA ILE A 6 5.73 8.36 -14.15
C ILE A 6 6.03 9.40 -13.06
N THR A 7 5.02 9.73 -12.25
CA THR A 7 5.10 10.74 -11.19
C THR A 7 4.74 10.15 -9.83
N LYS A 8 5.28 10.74 -8.76
CA LYS A 8 4.92 10.39 -7.38
C LYS A 8 3.42 10.57 -7.16
N GLU A 9 2.86 11.67 -7.64
CA GLU A 9 1.46 12.05 -7.49
C GLU A 9 0.56 11.06 -8.24
N GLY A 10 0.92 10.67 -9.46
CA GLY A 10 0.18 9.68 -10.23
C GLY A 10 0.14 8.31 -9.54
N ILE A 11 1.27 7.86 -8.99
CA ILE A 11 1.35 6.61 -8.22
C ILE A 11 0.49 6.70 -6.96
N ASN A 12 0.65 7.76 -6.17
CA ASN A 12 -0.10 7.94 -4.94
C ASN A 12 -1.62 8.03 -5.19
N ALA A 13 -2.04 8.73 -6.25
CA ALA A 13 -3.44 8.81 -6.64
C ALA A 13 -4.00 7.43 -7.04
N ALA A 14 -3.24 6.64 -7.80
CA ALA A 14 -3.64 5.29 -8.17
C ALA A 14 -3.78 4.37 -6.95
N MET A 15 -2.86 4.47 -5.98
CA MET A 15 -2.92 3.72 -4.73
C MET A 15 -4.11 4.15 -3.87
N LYS A 16 -4.35 5.46 -3.73
CA LYS A 16 -5.52 6.00 -3.02
C LYS A 16 -6.84 5.54 -3.64
N ALA A 17 -6.92 5.50 -4.96
CA ALA A 17 -8.11 5.01 -5.68
C ALA A 17 -8.36 3.50 -5.49
N ALA A 18 -7.33 2.73 -5.14
CA ALA A 18 -7.41 1.29 -4.92
C ALA A 18 -7.74 0.90 -3.45
N GLN A 19 -8.07 1.88 -2.59
CA GLN A 19 -8.40 1.62 -1.19
C GLN A 19 -9.58 0.65 -1.02
N THR A 20 -9.45 -0.24 -0.05
CA THR A 20 -10.48 -1.20 0.35
C THR A 20 -10.40 -1.45 1.86
N GLU A 21 -11.26 -2.31 2.41
CA GLU A 21 -11.08 -2.77 3.80
C GLU A 21 -9.77 -3.55 4.03
N SER A 22 -9.16 -4.07 2.97
CA SER A 22 -7.87 -4.79 3.04
C SER A 22 -6.67 -3.89 2.76
N PHE A 23 -6.88 -2.79 2.03
CA PHE A 23 -5.82 -1.89 1.57
C PHE A 23 -6.09 -0.47 2.03
N GLY A 24 -5.34 -0.03 3.04
CA GLY A 24 -5.36 1.33 3.53
C GLY A 24 -4.39 2.23 2.77
N TYR A 25 -4.54 3.54 2.95
CA TYR A 25 -3.64 4.55 2.42
C TYR A 25 -3.49 5.65 3.47
N THR A 26 -2.25 6.10 3.71
CA THR A 26 -1.95 7.18 4.64
C THR A 26 -1.01 8.22 4.01
N GLU A 27 -1.19 9.47 4.43
CA GLU A 27 -0.31 10.61 4.14
C GLU A 27 0.36 11.12 5.44
N GLU A 28 0.16 10.43 6.56
CA GLU A 28 0.69 10.78 7.87
C GLU A 28 2.13 10.26 8.06
N GLN A 29 2.94 11.00 8.82
CA GLN A 29 4.30 10.59 9.19
C GLN A 29 4.25 9.60 10.35
N ILE A 30 3.98 8.33 10.02
CA ILE A 30 3.84 7.25 11.00
C ILE A 30 5.11 6.41 11.13
N VAL A 31 5.19 5.66 12.22
CA VAL A 31 6.20 4.64 12.47
C VAL A 31 5.53 3.29 12.79
N SER A 32 6.34 2.25 13.04
CA SER A 32 5.83 0.88 13.22
C SER A 32 4.86 0.70 14.39
N SER A 33 4.98 1.49 15.46
CA SER A 33 4.06 1.38 16.60
C SER A 33 2.63 1.79 16.26
N ASP A 34 2.46 2.69 15.28
CA ASP A 34 1.16 3.24 14.92
C ASP A 34 0.28 2.25 14.15
N VAL A 35 0.90 1.18 13.62
CA VAL A 35 0.18 0.15 12.83
C VAL A 35 -0.20 -1.08 13.66
N ILE A 36 0.26 -1.19 14.91
CA ILE A 36 -0.06 -2.32 15.79
C ILE A 36 -1.57 -2.39 16.03
N GLY A 37 -2.18 -3.54 15.77
CA GLY A 37 -3.60 -3.78 15.96
C GLY A 37 -4.49 -3.28 14.82
N MET A 38 -3.93 -2.74 13.72
CA MET A 38 -4.74 -2.33 12.57
C MET A 38 -5.34 -3.53 11.83
N LYS A 39 -6.43 -3.30 11.09
CA LYS A 39 -7.17 -4.35 10.36
C LYS A 39 -6.96 -4.34 8.85
N TYR A 40 -6.27 -3.34 8.31
CA TYR A 40 -5.83 -3.38 6.92
C TYR A 40 -4.79 -4.49 6.77
N GLY A 41 -4.85 -5.25 5.68
CA GLY A 41 -3.81 -6.21 5.31
C GLY A 41 -2.51 -5.52 4.86
N SER A 42 -2.63 -4.31 4.32
CA SER A 42 -1.55 -3.46 3.87
C SER A 42 -1.99 -2.00 3.98
N LEU A 43 -1.14 -1.14 4.54
CA LEU A 43 -1.34 0.31 4.65
C LEU A 43 -0.26 1.02 3.83
N PHE A 44 -0.62 1.50 2.64
CA PHE A 44 0.30 2.22 1.77
C PHE A 44 0.70 3.56 2.38
N ASP A 45 2.01 3.84 2.39
CA ASP A 45 2.59 5.07 2.92
C ASP A 45 2.99 6.00 1.77
N ALA A 46 2.13 6.97 1.47
CA ALA A 46 2.31 7.91 0.38
C ALA A 46 3.49 8.87 0.59
N THR A 47 3.98 8.97 1.83
CA THR A 47 5.09 9.85 2.19
C THR A 47 6.42 9.29 1.69
N GLN A 48 6.53 7.95 1.60
CA GLN A 48 7.73 7.22 1.22
C GLN A 48 7.83 6.87 -0.29
N THR A 49 6.87 7.30 -1.10
CA THR A 49 6.94 7.12 -2.56
C THR A 49 8.09 7.93 -3.15
N MET A 50 8.96 7.25 -3.90
CA MET A 50 10.07 7.85 -4.65
C MET A 50 10.03 7.43 -6.12
N VAL A 51 10.31 8.39 -6.99
CA VAL A 51 10.44 8.18 -8.43
C VAL A 51 11.73 8.84 -8.90
N ALA A 52 12.63 8.05 -9.47
CA ALA A 52 13.89 8.54 -10.04
C ALA A 52 13.97 8.13 -11.51
N LYS A 53 14.23 9.09 -12.40
CA LYS A 53 14.43 8.81 -13.83
C LYS A 53 15.81 8.17 -14.02
N ILE A 54 15.88 7.03 -14.71
CA ILE A 54 17.13 6.32 -15.03
C ILE A 54 17.57 6.64 -16.47
N ASP A 55 16.63 6.60 -17.42
CA ASP A 55 16.83 6.96 -18.83
C ASP A 55 15.54 7.55 -19.43
N ASP A 56 15.50 7.79 -20.74
CA ASP A 56 14.43 8.54 -21.42
C ASP A 56 13.01 8.08 -21.06
N ASP A 57 12.76 6.78 -21.04
CA ASP A 57 11.43 6.17 -20.80
C ASP A 57 11.46 5.17 -19.62
N THR A 58 12.51 5.19 -18.78
CA THR A 58 12.68 4.26 -17.66
C THR A 58 12.89 4.97 -16.33
N TYR A 59 12.13 4.55 -15.33
CA TYR A 59 12.14 5.09 -13.97
C TYR A 59 12.39 3.99 -12.93
N GLN A 60 13.21 4.27 -11.91
CA GLN A 60 13.21 3.53 -10.65
C GLN A 60 12.09 4.07 -9.79
N VAL A 61 11.19 3.19 -9.36
CA VAL A 61 10.07 3.54 -8.48
C VAL A 61 10.20 2.73 -7.22
N GLN A 62 10.15 3.41 -6.08
CA GLN A 62 10.08 2.78 -4.77
C GLN A 62 8.78 3.23 -4.08
N VAL A 63 8.06 2.25 -3.55
CA VAL A 63 6.86 2.43 -2.73
C VAL A 63 7.00 1.60 -1.48
N VAL A 64 6.35 2.03 -0.40
CA VAL A 64 6.40 1.35 0.90
C VAL A 64 4.99 1.16 1.42
N SER A 65 4.76 0.03 2.07
CA SER A 65 3.54 -0.26 2.80
C SER A 65 3.88 -0.84 4.16
N TRP A 66 3.15 -0.38 5.17
CA TRP A 66 3.16 -0.97 6.49
C TRP A 66 2.18 -2.14 6.56
N TYR A 67 2.45 -3.07 7.46
CA TYR A 67 1.51 -4.08 7.92
C TYR A 67 1.89 -4.50 9.34
N ASP A 68 0.88 -4.79 10.17
CA ASP A 68 1.08 -5.51 11.42
C ASP A 68 1.17 -7.00 11.07
N ASN A 69 2.35 -7.60 11.22
CA ASN A 69 2.57 -9.00 10.89
C ASN A 69 1.63 -9.97 11.63
N GLU A 70 1.06 -9.58 12.77
CA GLU A 70 0.07 -10.37 13.50
C GLU A 70 -1.35 -10.00 13.07
N ASN A 71 -1.80 -8.77 13.33
CA ASN A 71 -3.22 -8.45 13.21
C ASN A 71 -3.66 -8.11 11.77
N SER A 72 -2.77 -7.53 10.94
CA SER A 72 -3.06 -7.34 9.51
C SER A 72 -3.22 -8.70 8.82
N TYR A 73 -2.30 -9.63 9.08
CA TYR A 73 -2.38 -10.99 8.54
C TYR A 73 -3.63 -11.73 9.04
N THR A 74 -3.88 -11.70 10.35
CA THR A 74 -5.05 -12.36 10.96
C THR A 74 -6.36 -11.81 10.40
N SER A 75 -6.46 -10.48 10.22
CA SER A 75 -7.64 -9.85 9.63
C SER A 75 -7.89 -10.31 8.19
N GLN A 76 -6.84 -10.41 7.37
CA GLN A 76 -6.96 -10.96 6.01
C GLN A 76 -7.39 -12.44 6.02
N MET A 77 -6.79 -13.26 6.90
CA MET A 77 -7.16 -14.67 7.03
C MET A 77 -8.64 -14.84 7.40
N VAL A 78 -9.15 -14.05 8.36
CA VAL A 78 -10.57 -14.08 8.75
C VAL A 78 -11.48 -13.68 7.58
N ARG A 79 -11.11 -12.65 6.80
CA ARG A 79 -11.87 -12.27 5.59
C ARG A 79 -11.92 -13.41 4.58
N THR A 80 -10.78 -14.05 4.32
CA THR A 80 -10.69 -15.21 3.40
C THR A 80 -11.56 -16.37 3.86
N ILE A 81 -11.52 -16.74 5.14
CA ILE A 81 -12.33 -17.85 5.69
C ILE A 81 -13.82 -17.52 5.61
N LYS A 82 -14.22 -16.28 5.91
CA LYS A 82 -15.61 -15.84 5.76
C LYS A 82 -16.09 -15.92 4.31
N HIS A 83 -15.25 -15.53 3.34
CA HIS A 83 -15.58 -15.66 1.93
C HIS A 83 -15.71 -17.13 1.53
N LEU A 84 -14.77 -17.99 1.94
CA LEU A 84 -14.80 -19.43 1.68
C LEU A 84 -16.07 -20.09 2.24
N ALA A 85 -16.53 -19.68 3.42
CA ALA A 85 -17.73 -20.23 4.04
C ALA A 85 -19.04 -19.81 3.35
N GLN A 86 -19.01 -18.84 2.43
CA GLN A 86 -20.16 -18.35 1.67
C GLN A 86 -20.17 -18.85 0.22
N LEU A 87 -19.14 -19.59 -0.20
CA LEU A 87 -19.07 -20.29 -1.50
C LEU A 87 -19.80 -21.63 -1.42
#